data_AF-A0A1Q9R9N1-F1
#
_entry.id   AF-A0A1Q9R9N1-F1
#
_cell.length_a   1.000
_cell.length_b   1.000
_cell.length_c   1.000
_cell.angle_alpha   90.00
_cell.angle_beta   90.00
_cell.angle_gamma   90.00
#
_symmetry.space_group_name_H-M   'P 1'
#
loop_
_entity.id
_entity.type
_entity.pdbx_description
1 polymer ?
#
loop_
_entity_poly.entity_id
_entity_poly.type
_entity_poly.pdbx_seq_one_letter_code
_entity_poly.pdbx_strand_id
1 'polypeptide(L)'
;MAIQKFTKFAFLVVLSGTSAYTHAAMPESCFQSKQDYDNYLKYGYDDDRLGRSEEEFRKLSPLEILALRESAERAIIQKKAISINVKQHQTGNTLYADASGSTTPSGQMAFAWGSQYSPSSTASEFSTPAGSPGTYSNVRLAVYDTVCDLSASTQIRMTSQ
;
A
#
# COMPACT_ATOMS: atom_id res chain seq x y z
N MET A 1 59.28 18.74 -40.36
CA MET A 1 58.32 19.83 -40.11
C MET A 1 56.98 19.19 -39.80
N ALA A 2 56.62 19.09 -38.52
CA ALA A 2 55.50 18.26 -38.03
C ALA A 2 54.31 19.15 -37.64
N ILE A 3 53.14 18.87 -38.21
CA ILE A 3 51.91 19.64 -37.99
C ILE A 3 51.14 19.02 -36.82
N GLN A 4 50.90 19.82 -35.79
CA GLN A 4 50.21 19.47 -34.54
C GLN A 4 48.74 19.09 -34.79
N LYS A 5 48.31 18.00 -34.16
CA LYS A 5 46.90 17.56 -34.12
C LYS A 5 46.17 18.33 -33.02
N PHE A 6 45.11 19.06 -33.38
CA PHE A 6 44.18 19.68 -32.43
C PHE A 6 43.18 18.63 -31.92
N THR A 7 43.34 18.19 -30.68
CA THR A 7 42.37 17.35 -29.98
C THR A 7 41.26 18.25 -29.43
N LYS A 8 40.06 18.18 -30.03
CA LYS A 8 38.87 18.88 -29.52
C LYS A 8 38.31 18.10 -28.34
N PHE A 9 38.43 18.66 -27.12
CA PHE A 9 37.71 18.18 -25.95
C PHE A 9 36.23 18.57 -26.08
N ALA A 10 35.36 17.60 -26.31
CA ALA A 10 33.91 17.79 -26.19
C ALA A 10 33.52 17.63 -24.72
N PHE A 11 33.13 18.73 -24.09
CA PHE A 11 32.60 18.78 -22.74
C PHE A 11 31.15 18.28 -22.77
N LEU A 12 30.94 16.99 -22.46
CA LEU A 12 29.62 16.39 -22.33
C LEU A 12 29.03 16.81 -20.98
N VAL A 13 28.19 17.84 -20.99
CA VAL A 13 27.37 18.23 -19.85
C VAL A 13 26.32 17.15 -19.64
N VAL A 14 26.56 16.25 -18.70
CA VAL A 14 25.55 15.32 -18.19
C VAL A 14 24.59 16.15 -17.35
N LEU A 15 23.44 16.50 -17.93
CA LEU A 15 22.27 16.94 -17.18
C LEU A 15 21.78 15.73 -16.37
N SER A 16 22.29 15.56 -15.16
CA SER A 16 21.71 14.68 -14.16
C SER A 16 20.34 15.23 -13.81
N GLY A 17 19.31 14.74 -14.52
CA GLY A 17 17.93 14.90 -14.13
C GLY A 17 17.74 14.28 -12.76
N THR A 18 17.70 15.11 -11.73
CA THR A 18 17.16 14.72 -10.44
C THR A 18 15.70 14.39 -10.68
N SER A 19 15.39 13.09 -10.76
CA SER A 19 14.03 12.61 -10.63
C SER A 19 13.57 12.96 -9.22
N ALA A 20 13.03 14.16 -9.06
CA ALA A 20 12.19 14.48 -7.93
C ALA A 20 11.04 13.47 -8.00
N TYR A 21 11.11 12.45 -7.14
CA TYR A 21 9.94 11.65 -6.78
C TYR A 21 8.96 12.63 -6.13
N THR A 22 8.23 13.36 -6.96
CA THR A 22 6.97 13.92 -6.55
C THR A 22 6.13 12.69 -6.24
N HIS A 23 5.99 12.37 -4.95
CA HIS A 23 4.98 11.42 -4.50
C HIS A 23 3.67 11.94 -5.06
N ALA A 24 3.23 11.38 -6.18
CA ALA A 24 1.97 11.75 -6.79
C ALA A 24 0.91 11.56 -5.70
N ALA A 25 0.12 12.60 -5.45
CA ALA A 25 -0.93 12.54 -4.45
C ALA A 25 -1.81 11.30 -4.72
N MET A 26 -2.17 10.57 -3.67
CA MET A 26 -3.04 9.39 -3.81
C MET A 26 -4.33 9.79 -4.56
N PRO A 27 -4.87 8.97 -5.47
CA PRO A 27 -6.06 9.31 -6.22
C PRO A 27 -7.31 9.35 -5.32
N GLU A 28 -8.32 10.16 -5.70
CA GLU A 28 -9.61 10.26 -4.98
C GLU A 28 -10.29 8.89 -4.79
N SER A 29 -10.06 7.94 -5.72
CA SER A 29 -10.61 6.59 -5.65
C SER A 29 -10.23 5.83 -4.37
N CYS A 30 -9.10 6.18 -3.74
CA CYS A 30 -8.61 5.58 -2.49
C CYS A 30 -9.43 5.95 -1.26
N PHE A 31 -10.25 7.01 -1.34
CA PHE A 31 -10.92 7.61 -0.19
C PHE A 31 -12.40 7.25 -0.16
N GLN A 32 -12.99 7.11 1.03
CA GLN A 32 -14.39 6.71 1.17
C GLN A 32 -15.35 7.76 0.59
N SER A 33 -15.01 9.03 0.77
CA SER A 33 -15.76 10.16 0.25
C SER A 33 -14.86 11.19 -0.42
N LYS A 34 -15.48 12.08 -1.21
CA LYS A 34 -14.80 13.26 -1.73
C LYS A 34 -14.26 14.16 -0.63
N GLN A 35 -14.99 14.28 0.48
CA GLN A 35 -14.58 15.06 1.63
C GLN A 35 -13.28 14.52 2.26
N ASP A 36 -13.13 13.20 2.36
CA ASP A 36 -11.89 12.56 2.83
C ASP A 36 -10.71 12.90 1.91
N TYR A 37 -10.92 12.90 0.60
CA TYR A 37 -9.91 13.29 -0.37
C TYR A 37 -9.53 14.76 -0.27
N ASP A 38 -10.52 15.66 -0.18
CA ASP A 38 -10.28 17.09 -0.04
C ASP A 38 -9.55 17.40 1.29
N ASN A 39 -9.89 16.68 2.36
CA ASN A 39 -9.19 16.74 3.64
C ASN A 39 -7.75 16.22 3.53
N TYR A 40 -7.51 15.11 2.82
CA TYR A 40 -6.17 14.60 2.53
C TYR A 40 -5.32 15.62 1.77
N LEU A 41 -5.86 16.26 0.73
CA LEU A 41 -5.16 17.30 -0.02
C LEU A 41 -4.82 18.53 0.86
N LYS A 42 -5.69 18.84 1.82
CA LYS A 42 -5.57 20.03 2.68
C LYS A 42 -4.65 19.81 3.89
N TYR A 43 -4.67 18.62 4.49
CA TYR A 43 -4.04 18.33 5.77
C TYR A 43 -2.95 17.25 5.71
N GLY A 44 -2.87 16.46 4.64
CA GLY A 44 -1.99 15.28 4.56
C GLY A 44 -2.56 14.07 5.30
N TYR A 45 -1.86 12.94 5.26
CA TYR A 45 -2.25 11.71 5.98
C TYR A 45 -1.70 11.66 7.42
N ASP A 46 -0.56 12.31 7.64
CA ASP A 46 0.04 12.49 8.96
C ASP A 46 -0.49 13.79 9.58
N ASP A 47 -1.59 13.68 10.33
CA ASP A 47 -1.89 14.73 11.29
C ASP A 47 -1.05 14.55 12.56
N ASP A 48 0.27 14.73 12.41
CA ASP A 48 1.23 14.86 13.53
C ASP A 48 0.83 15.99 14.50
N ARG A 49 -0.14 16.84 14.13
CA ARG A 49 -0.63 17.93 14.98
C ARG A 49 -1.38 17.42 16.21
N LEU A 50 -1.91 16.19 16.18
CA LEU A 50 -2.48 15.52 17.35
C LEU A 50 -1.43 14.84 18.25
N GLY A 51 -0.20 14.68 17.76
CA GLY A 51 0.92 14.08 18.50
C GLY A 51 1.70 15.05 19.40
N ARG A 52 1.20 16.28 19.60
CA ARG A 52 1.88 17.27 20.44
C ARG A 52 1.84 16.86 21.90
N SER A 53 2.97 16.99 22.59
CA SER A 53 3.05 16.77 24.04
C SER A 53 2.17 17.77 24.80
N GLU A 54 1.74 17.42 26.02
CA GLU A 54 0.94 18.30 26.88
C GLU A 54 1.61 19.67 27.11
N GLU A 55 2.95 19.67 27.14
CA GLU A 55 3.77 20.86 27.33
C GLU A 55 3.79 21.77 26.10
N GLU A 56 3.67 21.23 24.90
CA GLU A 56 3.48 21.98 23.66
C GLU A 56 2.05 22.51 23.54
N PHE A 57 1.06 21.74 24.00
CA PHE A 57 -0.34 22.15 23.98
C PHE A 57 -0.60 23.37 24.87
N ARG A 58 0.09 23.46 26.02
CA ARG A 58 0.01 24.61 26.95
C ARG A 58 0.63 25.91 26.40
N LYS A 59 1.45 25.83 25.36
CA LYS A 59 2.09 26.99 24.71
C LYS A 59 1.25 27.58 23.58
N LEU A 60 0.15 26.91 23.21
CA LEU A 60 -0.72 27.35 22.13
C LEU A 60 -1.66 28.46 22.60
N SER A 61 -1.86 29.44 21.73
CA SER A 61 -2.91 30.42 21.92
C SER A 61 -4.31 29.79 21.81
N PRO A 62 -5.35 30.40 22.41
CA PRO A 62 -6.72 29.92 22.28
C PRO A 62 -7.19 29.78 20.82
N LEU A 63 -6.70 30.64 19.91
CA LEU A 63 -6.95 30.58 18.47
C LEU A 63 -6.30 29.35 17.82
N GLU A 64 -5.07 29.02 18.21
CA GLU A 64 -4.38 27.81 17.72
C GLU A 64 -5.03 26.53 18.26
N ILE A 65 -5.52 26.53 19.51
CA ILE A 65 -6.27 25.42 20.09
C ILE A 65 -7.60 25.21 19.35
N LEU A 66 -8.31 26.28 19.00
CA LEU A 66 -9.53 26.22 18.20
C LEU A 66 -9.25 25.67 16.79
N ALA A 67 -8.19 26.14 16.13
CA ALA A 67 -7.78 25.64 14.83
C ALA A 67 -7.37 24.16 14.87
N LEU A 68 -6.73 23.72 15.96
CA LEU A 68 -6.36 22.32 16.20
C LEU A 68 -7.57 21.43 16.45
N ARG A 69 -8.57 21.89 17.21
CA ARG A 69 -9.81 21.14 17.41
C ARG A 69 -10.60 21.02 16.12
N GLU A 70 -10.71 22.12 15.37
CA GLU A 70 -11.40 22.12 14.09
C GLU A 70 -10.66 21.27 13.04
N SER A 71 -9.32 21.23 13.06
CA SER A 71 -8.57 20.30 12.24
C SER A 71 -8.76 18.86 12.71
N ALA A 72 -8.69 18.58 14.01
CA ALA A 72 -8.85 17.23 14.55
C ALA A 72 -10.22 16.60 14.22
N GLU A 73 -11.30 17.37 14.35
CA GLU A 73 -12.66 16.90 14.06
C GLU A 73 -12.90 16.72 12.56
N ARG A 74 -12.17 17.45 11.70
CA ARG A 74 -12.34 17.41 10.24
C ARG A 74 -11.26 16.61 9.51
N ALA A 75 -10.15 16.23 10.15
CA ALA A 75 -8.99 15.58 9.53
C ALA A 75 -9.01 14.05 9.66
N ILE A 76 -10.08 13.44 10.19
CA ILE A 76 -10.22 11.98 10.13
C ILE A 76 -10.47 11.59 8.66
N ILE A 77 -9.39 11.25 7.97
CA ILE A 77 -9.39 10.84 6.57
C ILE A 77 -9.63 9.33 6.52
N GLN A 78 -10.72 8.91 5.87
CA GLN A 78 -11.03 7.49 5.71
C GLN A 78 -10.69 6.99 4.30
N LYS A 79 -9.83 5.97 4.22
CA LYS A 79 -9.59 5.21 2.98
C LYS A 79 -10.65 4.11 2.79
N LYS A 80 -10.94 3.77 1.53
CA LYS A 80 -11.72 2.58 1.19
C LYS A 80 -10.96 1.33 1.61
N ALA A 81 -11.69 0.28 1.98
CA ALA A 81 -11.09 -1.00 2.34
C ALA A 81 -10.75 -1.85 1.11
N ILE A 82 -9.76 -2.74 1.24
CA ILE A 82 -9.54 -3.85 0.32
C ILE A 82 -10.56 -4.95 0.63
N SER A 83 -11.19 -5.51 -0.39
CA SER A 83 -12.08 -6.67 -0.24
C SER A 83 -11.37 -7.93 -0.69
N ILE A 84 -11.16 -8.87 0.23
CA ILE A 84 -10.51 -10.15 -0.05
C ILE A 84 -11.57 -11.21 -0.34
N ASN A 85 -11.48 -11.82 -1.52
CA ASN A 85 -12.33 -12.94 -1.92
C ASN A 85 -11.43 -14.10 -2.35
N VAL A 86 -11.61 -15.27 -1.73
CA VAL A 86 -10.83 -16.47 -2.03
C VAL A 86 -11.76 -17.63 -2.34
N LYS A 87 -11.57 -18.24 -3.51
CA LYS A 87 -12.21 -19.49 -3.90
C LYS A 87 -11.25 -20.65 -3.71
N GLN A 88 -11.75 -21.76 -3.20
CA GLN A 88 -10.95 -22.96 -2.99
C GLN A 88 -11.47 -24.11 -3.84
N HIS A 89 -10.55 -24.91 -4.37
CA HIS A 89 -10.88 -26.15 -5.09
C HIS A 89 -9.76 -27.18 -4.95
N GLN A 90 -10.08 -28.45 -5.21
CA GLN A 90 -9.13 -29.56 -5.17
C GLN A 90 -9.12 -30.27 -6.54
N THR A 91 -7.93 -30.51 -7.08
CA THR A 91 -7.72 -31.29 -8.29
C THR A 91 -6.70 -32.38 -8.01
N GLY A 92 -7.15 -33.64 -7.98
CA GLY A 92 -6.31 -34.76 -7.55
C GLY A 92 -5.80 -34.57 -6.12
N ASN A 93 -4.48 -34.60 -5.94
CA ASN A 93 -3.81 -34.44 -4.64
C ASN A 93 -3.31 -32.99 -4.40
N THR A 94 -3.93 -31.99 -5.02
CA THR A 94 -3.52 -30.58 -4.85
C THR A 94 -4.72 -29.72 -4.51
N LEU A 95 -4.57 -28.92 -3.46
CA LEU A 95 -5.51 -27.89 -3.06
C LEU A 95 -5.06 -26.56 -3.65
N TYR A 96 -6.02 -25.81 -4.17
CA TYR A 96 -5.82 -24.50 -4.78
C TYR A 96 -6.68 -23.45 -4.07
N ALA A 97 -6.11 -22.26 -3.87
CA ALA A 97 -6.80 -21.09 -3.37
C ALA A 97 -6.55 -19.93 -4.33
N ASP A 98 -7.62 -19.40 -4.93
CA ASP A 98 -7.58 -18.32 -5.91
C ASP A 98 -8.15 -17.04 -5.30
N ALA A 99 -7.33 -16.00 -5.20
CA ALA A 99 -7.66 -14.68 -4.68
C ALA A 99 -7.91 -13.63 -5.78
N SER A 100 -7.94 -14.01 -7.06
CA SER A 100 -8.10 -13.10 -8.22
C SER A 100 -9.41 -12.31 -8.19
N GLY A 101 -10.43 -12.80 -7.49
CA GLY A 101 -11.70 -12.09 -7.28
C GLY A 101 -11.66 -10.99 -6.21
N SER A 102 -10.51 -10.76 -5.58
CA SER A 102 -10.31 -9.66 -4.62
C SER A 102 -10.35 -8.31 -5.33
N THR A 103 -10.69 -7.24 -4.60
CA THR A 103 -10.76 -5.90 -5.16
C THR A 103 -10.02 -4.89 -4.29
N THR A 104 -9.39 -3.93 -4.95
CA THR A 104 -8.67 -2.81 -4.33
C THR A 104 -9.25 -1.48 -4.82
N PRO A 105 -9.20 -0.42 -4.02
CA PRO A 105 -9.73 0.89 -4.43
C PRO A 105 -9.07 1.47 -5.70
N SER A 106 -7.78 1.21 -5.92
CA SER A 106 -7.09 1.64 -7.16
C SER A 106 -7.29 0.69 -8.34
N GLY A 107 -7.77 -0.52 -8.11
CA GLY A 107 -7.78 -1.61 -9.08
C GLY A 107 -6.40 -2.28 -9.28
N GLN A 108 -5.33 -1.78 -8.65
CA GLN A 108 -4.03 -2.44 -8.63
C GLN A 108 -3.90 -3.27 -7.37
N MET A 109 -3.46 -4.52 -7.53
CA MET A 109 -3.34 -5.48 -6.44
C MET A 109 -2.05 -6.26 -6.53
N ALA A 110 -1.40 -6.46 -5.39
CA ALA A 110 -0.32 -7.40 -5.21
C ALA A 110 -0.71 -8.40 -4.11
N PHE A 111 -0.26 -9.64 -4.26
CA PHE A 111 -0.58 -10.73 -3.34
C PHE A 111 0.67 -11.22 -2.62
N ALA A 112 0.49 -11.71 -1.40
CA ALA A 112 1.51 -12.44 -0.67
C ALA A 112 0.87 -13.58 0.13
N TRP A 113 1.28 -14.81 -0.17
CA TRP A 113 0.88 -15.98 0.59
C TRP A 113 1.97 -16.34 1.61
N GLY A 114 1.58 -16.74 2.81
CA GLY A 114 2.50 -17.11 3.89
C GLY A 114 2.89 -15.94 4.80
N SER A 115 4.16 -15.86 5.18
CA SER A 115 4.66 -14.81 6.09
C SER A 115 4.81 -13.48 5.33
N GLN A 116 4.48 -12.37 5.97
CA GLN A 116 4.66 -11.03 5.40
C GLN A 116 6.13 -10.73 5.06
N TYR A 117 7.07 -11.24 5.86
CA TYR A 117 8.50 -11.00 5.67
C TYR A 117 9.18 -11.99 4.71
N SER A 118 8.51 -13.11 4.42
CA SER A 118 9.02 -14.16 3.55
C SER A 118 7.83 -14.88 2.92
N PRO A 119 7.23 -14.28 1.88
CA PRO A 119 6.08 -14.88 1.21
C PRO A 119 6.51 -16.14 0.46
N SER A 120 5.68 -17.18 0.53
CA SER A 120 5.87 -18.41 -0.23
C SER A 120 5.43 -18.26 -1.70
N SER A 121 4.55 -17.30 -2.00
CA SER A 121 4.11 -16.96 -3.35
C SER A 121 3.60 -15.52 -3.39
N THR A 122 3.74 -14.86 -4.54
CA THR A 122 3.18 -13.53 -4.84
C THR A 122 2.11 -13.55 -5.94
N ALA A 123 1.75 -14.74 -6.43
CA ALA A 123 0.69 -14.91 -7.40
C ALA A 123 -0.70 -14.74 -6.76
N SER A 124 -1.72 -14.46 -7.57
CA SER A 124 -3.11 -14.44 -7.12
C SER A 124 -3.63 -15.81 -6.69
N GLU A 125 -2.99 -16.88 -7.16
CA GLU A 125 -3.30 -18.27 -6.79
C GLU A 125 -2.17 -18.87 -5.93
N PHE A 126 -2.57 -19.70 -4.97
CA PHE A 126 -1.68 -20.51 -4.16
C PHE A 126 -2.10 -21.97 -4.18
N SER A 127 -1.13 -22.87 -4.24
CA SER A 127 -1.37 -24.31 -4.23
C SER A 127 -0.54 -25.00 -3.17
N THR A 128 -1.09 -26.04 -2.56
CA THR A 128 -0.40 -26.91 -1.61
C THR A 128 -0.82 -28.37 -1.82
N PRO A 129 0.03 -29.35 -1.53
CA PRO A 129 -0.39 -30.75 -1.52
C PRO A 129 -1.59 -30.96 -0.60
N ALA A 130 -2.55 -31.76 -1.05
CA ALA A 130 -3.63 -32.26 -0.21
C ALA A 130 -3.06 -33.28 0.78
N GLY A 131 -3.52 -33.22 2.03
CA GLY A 131 -3.24 -34.23 3.04
C GLY A 131 -4.26 -35.38 2.99
N SER A 132 -4.34 -36.15 4.07
CA SER A 132 -5.42 -37.14 4.21
C SER A 132 -6.79 -36.46 4.21
N PRO A 133 -7.85 -37.11 3.69
CA PRO A 133 -9.20 -36.56 3.72
C PRO A 133 -9.61 -36.09 5.13
N GLY A 134 -10.21 -34.90 5.22
CA GLY A 134 -10.60 -34.26 6.47
C GLY A 134 -9.49 -33.47 7.19
N THR A 135 -8.24 -33.54 6.70
CA THR A 135 -7.15 -32.68 7.20
C THR A 135 -7.25 -31.27 6.62
N TYR A 136 -6.60 -30.31 7.29
CA TYR A 136 -6.54 -28.94 6.81
C TYR A 136 -5.16 -28.32 7.01
N SER A 137 -4.86 -27.32 6.20
CA SER A 137 -3.74 -26.42 6.37
C SER A 137 -4.25 -24.98 6.43
N ASN A 138 -3.57 -24.13 7.20
CA ASN A 138 -3.88 -22.71 7.25
C ASN A 138 -2.79 -21.93 6.54
N VAL A 139 -3.17 -21.09 5.58
CA VAL A 139 -2.26 -20.18 4.88
C VAL A 139 -2.74 -18.75 5.09
N ARG A 140 -1.82 -17.84 5.39
CA ARG A 140 -2.12 -16.41 5.43
C ARG A 140 -2.07 -15.85 4.02
N LEU A 141 -3.04 -15.01 3.68
CA LEU A 141 -3.04 -14.20 2.47
C LEU A 141 -2.96 -12.73 2.89
N ALA A 142 -2.08 -11.96 2.27
CA ALA A 142 -2.11 -10.51 2.29
C ALA A 142 -2.34 -9.97 0.87
N VAL A 143 -3.18 -8.95 0.75
CA VAL A 143 -3.45 -8.20 -0.48
C VAL A 143 -3.04 -6.76 -0.25
N TYR A 144 -2.28 -6.21 -1.18
CA TYR A 144 -1.74 -4.85 -1.12
C TYR A 144 -2.27 -4.02 -2.28
N ASP A 145 -2.67 -2.80 -1.97
CA ASP A 145 -2.90 -1.74 -2.96
C ASP A 145 -1.77 -0.71 -2.79
N THR A 146 -0.74 -0.80 -3.63
CA THR A 146 0.45 0.05 -3.55
C THR A 146 0.16 1.49 -3.97
N VAL A 147 -0.91 1.73 -4.73
CA VAL A 147 -1.32 3.08 -5.16
C VAL A 147 -2.03 3.80 -4.02
N CYS A 148 -2.91 3.11 -3.31
CA CYS A 148 -3.63 3.66 -2.17
C CYS A 148 -2.91 3.48 -0.83
N ASP A 149 -1.74 2.85 -0.82
CA ASP A 149 -0.98 2.46 0.37
C ASP A 149 -1.89 1.80 1.42
N LEU A 150 -2.50 0.69 1.01
CA LEU A 150 -3.39 -0.12 1.83
C LEU A 150 -2.91 -1.57 1.82
N SER A 151 -3.14 -2.24 2.94
CA SER A 151 -3.00 -3.69 3.03
C SER A 151 -4.15 -4.28 3.82
N ALA A 152 -4.58 -5.47 3.41
CA ALA A 152 -5.50 -6.29 4.17
C ALA A 152 -4.97 -7.73 4.19
N SER A 153 -5.26 -8.47 5.26
CA SER A 153 -4.85 -9.87 5.33
C SER A 153 -5.91 -10.73 6.00
N THR A 154 -5.93 -12.01 5.62
CA THR A 154 -6.83 -13.00 6.17
C THR A 154 -6.15 -14.36 6.27
N GLN A 155 -6.71 -15.27 7.05
CA GLN A 155 -6.25 -16.65 7.16
C GLN A 155 -7.21 -17.56 6.41
N ILE A 156 -6.68 -18.31 5.45
CA ILE A 156 -7.44 -19.26 4.62
C ILE A 156 -7.18 -20.66 5.17
N ARG A 157 -8.26 -21.35 5.55
CA ARG A 157 -8.23 -22.77 5.90
C ARG A 157 -8.51 -23.59 4.65
N MET A 158 -7.51 -24.31 4.18
CA MET A 158 -7.58 -25.22 3.02
C MET A 158 -7.79 -26.65 3.52
N THR A 159 -8.91 -27.27 3.15
CA THR A 159 -9.30 -28.60 3.64
C THR A 159 -9.24 -29.63 2.53
N SER A 160 -8.58 -30.76 2.80
CA SER A 160 -8.49 -31.91 1.90
C SER A 160 -9.83 -32.65 1.91
N GLN A 161 -10.44 -32.79 0.74
CA GLN A 161 -11.67 -33.55 0.48
C GLN A 161 -11.34 -34.97 0.01
#